data_AF-A0A8H3LMF4-F1
#
_entry.id   AF-A0A8H3LMF4-F1
#
_cell.length_a   1.000
_cell.length_b   1.000
_cell.length_c   1.000
_cell.angle_alpha   90.00
_cell.angle_beta   90.00
_cell.angle_gamma   90.00
#
_symmetry.space_group_name_H-M   'P 1'
#
loop_
_entity.id
_entity.type
_entity.pdbx_description
1 polymer ?
#
loop_
_entity_poly.entity_id
_entity_poly.type
_entity_poly.pdbx_seq_one_letter_code
_entity_poly.pdbx_strand_id
1 'polypeptide(L)'
;MSALVLQNNALWHIFEDFTASILLSACFLIYVIRKQFTNNHPPTHDNKITNELSARMSKINAQVNTRIANELSARLSEVNSTFTMELVRNNNELNKKFTGEITKINSRDAGYVSDAQKILSIVNNMITRLDNIEEACHNDFGNISSEFILIKTSIEALRNEMIQLYHESSSSRLSDSSLEENRNHFKRVFDSNKEEGENLDYAFETVRRKIHQLTGEKIGKETVKNFYYGRGDPKFRIVMSIMRWVDSKEFNGSLDNNAE
;
A
#
# COMPACT_ATOMS: atom_id res chain seq x y z
N MET A 1 -6.71 62.04 -17.17
CA MET A 1 -7.26 62.60 -18.43
C MET A 1 -6.66 61.76 -19.56
N SER A 2 -7.46 60.93 -20.22
CA SER A 2 -6.96 60.01 -21.26
C SER A 2 -6.52 60.79 -22.51
N ALA A 3 -5.59 60.25 -23.30
CA ALA A 3 -5.13 60.85 -24.56
C ALA A 3 -6.28 61.23 -25.52
N LEU A 4 -7.37 60.46 -25.45
CA LEU A 4 -8.65 60.71 -26.14
C LEU A 4 -9.31 62.06 -25.77
N VAL A 5 -9.21 62.50 -24.51
CA VAL A 5 -9.78 63.78 -24.06
C VAL A 5 -8.97 64.97 -24.58
N LEU A 6 -7.64 64.82 -24.65
CA LEU A 6 -6.76 65.85 -25.22
C LEU A 6 -6.94 65.99 -26.73
N GLN A 7 -7.12 64.88 -27.46
CA GLN A 7 -7.36 64.90 -28.91
C GLN A 7 -8.71 65.53 -29.29
N ASN A 8 -9.77 65.29 -28.51
CA ASN A 8 -11.07 65.92 -28.75
C ASN A 8 -11.04 67.44 -28.57
N ASN A 9 -10.30 67.95 -27.57
CA ASN A 9 -10.14 69.39 -27.39
C ASN A 9 -9.34 70.05 -28.53
N ALA A 10 -8.33 69.36 -29.06
CA ALA A 10 -7.57 69.86 -30.21
C ALA A 10 -8.43 69.92 -31.48
N LEU A 11 -9.31 68.93 -31.70
CA LEU A 11 -10.25 68.92 -32.83
C LEU A 11 -11.26 70.08 -32.77
N TRP A 12 -11.68 70.48 -31.57
CA TRP A 12 -12.62 71.57 -31.38
C TRP A 12 -12.07 72.93 -31.83
N HIS A 13 -10.82 73.23 -31.44
CA HIS A 13 -10.15 74.47 -31.86
C HIS A 13 -9.93 74.55 -33.37
N ILE A 14 -9.76 73.41 -34.05
CA ILE A 14 -9.66 73.33 -35.52
C ILE A 14 -10.97 73.75 -36.21
N PHE A 15 -12.12 73.34 -35.66
CA PHE A 15 -13.43 73.74 -36.20
C PHE A 15 -13.69 75.23 -36.01
N GLU A 16 -13.23 75.80 -34.90
CA GLU A 16 -13.42 77.20 -34.56
C GLU A 16 -12.64 78.15 -35.49
N ASP A 17 -11.34 77.89 -35.70
CA ASP A 17 -10.48 78.70 -36.59
C ASP A 17 -10.92 78.62 -38.06
N PHE A 18 -11.38 77.44 -38.48
CA PHE A 18 -11.88 77.22 -39.84
C PHE A 18 -13.15 78.04 -40.13
N THR A 19 -14.06 78.09 -39.15
CA THR A 19 -15.33 78.82 -39.27
C THR A 19 -15.08 80.33 -39.37
N ALA A 20 -14.15 80.87 -38.59
CA ALA A 20 -13.79 82.29 -38.63
C ALA A 20 -13.18 82.71 -39.97
N SER A 21 -12.32 81.87 -40.57
CA SER A 21 -11.70 82.13 -41.87
C SER A 21 -12.72 82.18 -43.01
N ILE A 22 -13.69 81.26 -43.02
CA ILE A 22 -14.79 81.23 -44.01
C ILE A 22 -15.65 82.49 -43.90
N LEU A 23 -16.02 82.87 -42.67
CA LEU A 23 -16.84 84.05 -42.42
C LEU A 23 -16.12 85.34 -42.84
N LEU A 24 -14.83 85.47 -42.56
CA LEU A 24 -14.04 86.63 -42.96
C LEU A 24 -13.92 86.74 -44.49
N SER A 25 -13.71 85.62 -45.18
CA SER A 25 -13.69 85.56 -46.65
C SER A 25 -15.04 85.97 -47.26
N ALA A 26 -16.15 85.47 -46.70
CA ALA A 26 -17.49 85.84 -47.15
C ALA A 26 -17.78 87.34 -46.93
N CYS A 27 -17.42 87.89 -45.78
CA CYS A 27 -17.55 89.32 -45.48
C CYS A 27 -16.71 90.19 -46.43
N PHE A 28 -15.47 89.79 -46.73
CA PHE A 28 -14.62 90.49 -47.69
C PHE A 28 -15.23 90.50 -49.10
N LEU A 29 -15.79 89.37 -49.54
CA LEU A 29 -16.46 89.26 -50.83
C LEU A 29 -17.70 90.18 -50.91
N ILE A 30 -18.52 90.19 -49.86
CA ILE A 30 -19.70 91.06 -49.76
C ILE A 30 -19.28 92.54 -49.79
N TYR A 31 -18.21 92.91 -49.08
CA TYR A 31 -17.68 94.27 -49.08
C TYR A 31 -17.19 94.72 -50.46
N VAL A 32 -16.44 93.86 -51.16
CA VAL A 32 -15.94 94.13 -52.52
C VAL A 32 -17.08 94.30 -53.51
N ILE A 33 -18.12 93.44 -53.44
CA ILE A 33 -19.33 93.56 -54.26
C ILE A 33 -20.00 94.91 -54.00
N ARG A 34 -20.26 95.24 -52.73
CA ARG A 34 -20.97 96.48 -52.36
C ARG A 34 -20.24 97.76 -52.78
N LYS A 35 -18.90 97.78 -52.72
CA LYS A 35 -18.08 98.93 -53.12
C LYS A 35 -18.06 99.16 -54.63
N GLN A 36 -18.17 98.11 -55.44
CA GLN A 36 -18.13 98.21 -56.90
C GLN A 36 -19.45 98.73 -57.50
N PHE A 37 -20.60 98.43 -56.87
CA PHE A 37 -21.91 98.83 -57.38
C PHE A 37 -22.35 100.27 -57.04
N THR A 38 -21.66 100.96 -56.15
CA THR A 38 -22.05 102.32 -55.72
C THR A 38 -21.54 103.45 -56.63
N ASN A 39 -20.69 103.17 -57.63
CA ASN A 39 -20.05 104.20 -58.46
C ASN A 39 -20.23 103.97 -59.99
N ASN A 40 -21.41 104.34 -60.54
CA ASN A 40 -21.78 104.77 -61.93
C ASN A 40 -21.33 104.04 -63.25
N HIS A 41 -22.33 103.59 -64.05
CA HIS A 41 -22.43 103.47 -65.56
C HIS A 41 -21.61 102.37 -66.32
N PRO A 42 -21.90 101.96 -67.61
CA PRO A 42 -23.08 101.47 -68.37
C PRO A 42 -23.01 99.92 -68.70
N PRO A 43 -24.00 99.28 -69.40
CA PRO A 43 -24.20 97.81 -69.43
C PRO A 43 -23.05 96.95 -70.02
N THR A 44 -22.19 97.51 -70.87
CA THR A 44 -21.05 96.79 -71.47
C THR A 44 -19.84 96.72 -70.53
N HIS A 45 -19.73 97.63 -69.57
CA HIS A 45 -18.67 97.62 -68.55
C HIS A 45 -18.99 96.61 -67.42
N ASP A 46 -20.29 96.35 -67.18
CA ASP A 46 -20.80 95.42 -66.18
C ASP A 46 -20.43 93.95 -66.48
N ASN A 47 -20.41 93.55 -67.76
CA ASN A 47 -20.02 92.20 -68.17
C ASN A 47 -18.51 91.93 -67.95
N LYS A 48 -17.66 92.93 -68.17
CA LYS A 48 -16.21 92.81 -67.94
C LYS A 48 -15.88 92.67 -66.45
N ILE A 49 -16.53 93.47 -65.61
CA ILE A 49 -16.37 93.41 -64.15
C ILE A 49 -16.88 92.07 -63.61
N THR A 50 -18.05 91.61 -64.06
CA THR A 50 -18.62 90.33 -63.65
C THR A 50 -17.71 89.16 -63.99
N ASN A 51 -17.13 89.14 -65.20
CA ASN A 51 -16.20 88.10 -65.63
C ASN A 51 -14.90 88.10 -64.81
N GLU A 52 -14.35 89.29 -64.52
CA GLU A 52 -13.14 89.40 -63.70
C GLU A 52 -13.38 88.97 -62.23
N LEU A 53 -14.53 89.33 -61.67
CA LEU A 53 -14.93 88.91 -60.33
C LEU A 53 -15.09 87.38 -60.25
N SER A 54 -15.76 86.79 -61.25
CA SER A 54 -15.93 85.33 -61.35
C SER A 54 -14.57 84.62 -61.42
N ALA A 55 -13.65 85.11 -62.25
CA ALA A 55 -12.29 84.56 -62.35
C ALA A 55 -11.52 84.68 -61.02
N ARG A 56 -11.60 85.83 -60.34
CA ARG A 56 -10.98 86.03 -59.02
C ARG A 56 -11.58 85.11 -57.95
N MET A 57 -12.90 84.95 -57.94
CA MET A 57 -13.60 84.05 -57.01
C MET A 57 -13.19 82.59 -57.24
N SER A 58 -13.13 82.15 -58.49
CA SER A 58 -12.65 80.81 -58.85
C SER A 58 -11.22 80.59 -58.38
N LYS A 59 -10.33 81.58 -58.54
CA LYS A 59 -8.95 81.51 -58.08
C LYS A 59 -8.85 81.43 -56.57
N ILE A 60 -9.61 82.26 -55.84
CA ILE A 60 -9.66 82.23 -54.37
C ILE A 60 -10.16 80.86 -53.89
N ASN A 61 -11.24 80.34 -54.47
CA ASN A 61 -11.77 79.02 -54.11
C ASN A 61 -10.73 77.91 -54.31
N ALA A 62 -10.03 77.90 -55.45
CA ALA A 62 -8.97 76.93 -55.70
C ALA A 62 -7.83 77.03 -54.67
N GLN A 63 -7.39 78.25 -54.34
CA GLN A 63 -6.33 78.48 -53.35
C GLN A 63 -6.75 78.07 -51.94
N VAL A 64 -7.95 78.45 -51.51
CA VAL A 64 -8.51 78.10 -50.20
C VAL A 64 -8.65 76.58 -50.08
N ASN A 65 -9.24 75.91 -51.07
CA ASN A 65 -9.40 74.45 -51.07
C ASN A 65 -8.04 73.73 -50.99
N THR A 66 -7.05 74.20 -51.75
CA THR A 66 -5.70 73.62 -51.73
C THR A 66 -5.05 73.81 -50.35
N ARG A 67 -5.17 74.99 -49.75
CA ARG A 67 -4.60 75.27 -48.43
C ARG A 67 -5.26 74.43 -47.34
N ILE A 68 -6.58 74.27 -47.38
CA ILE A 68 -7.33 73.42 -46.45
C ILE A 68 -6.91 71.97 -46.59
N ALA A 69 -6.85 71.45 -47.81
CA ALA A 69 -6.43 70.07 -48.05
C ALA A 69 -5.01 69.79 -47.52
N ASN A 70 -4.08 70.71 -47.78
CA ASN A 70 -2.70 70.58 -47.32
C ASN A 70 -2.59 70.63 -45.78
N GLU A 71 -3.28 71.56 -45.13
CA GLU A 71 -3.28 71.67 -43.66
C GLU A 71 -3.92 70.44 -43.01
N LEU A 72 -5.09 70.01 -43.49
CA LEU A 72 -5.74 68.80 -42.99
C LEU A 72 -4.88 67.56 -43.19
N SER A 73 -4.21 67.42 -44.34
CA SER A 73 -3.30 66.32 -44.62
C SER A 73 -2.09 66.33 -43.68
N ALA A 74 -1.52 67.50 -43.40
CA ALA A 74 -0.38 67.63 -42.48
C ALA A 74 -0.78 67.25 -41.05
N ARG A 75 -1.92 67.77 -40.57
CA ARG A 75 -2.45 67.46 -39.23
C ARG A 75 -2.80 65.98 -39.08
N LEU A 76 -3.44 65.39 -40.09
CA LEU A 76 -3.76 63.96 -40.08
C LEU A 76 -2.49 63.11 -40.04
N SER A 77 -1.46 63.50 -40.78
CA SER A 77 -0.16 62.83 -40.75
C SER A 77 0.51 62.92 -39.37
N GLU A 78 0.45 64.07 -38.70
CA GLU A 78 1.00 64.27 -37.36
C GLU A 78 0.27 63.40 -36.31
N VAL A 79 -1.06 63.40 -36.34
CA VAL A 79 -1.89 62.56 -35.46
C VAL A 79 -1.59 61.08 -35.71
N ASN A 80 -1.52 60.64 -36.97
CA ASN A 80 -1.25 59.26 -37.31
C ASN A 80 0.15 58.82 -36.86
N SER A 81 1.15 59.68 -37.03
CA SER A 81 2.52 59.43 -36.56
C SER A 81 2.57 59.28 -35.03
N THR A 82 1.92 60.20 -34.31
CA THR A 82 1.87 60.18 -32.84
C THR A 82 1.16 58.93 -32.33
N PHE A 83 0.00 58.60 -32.90
CA PHE A 83 -0.76 57.41 -32.53
C PHE A 83 0.04 56.12 -32.78
N THR A 84 0.70 56.02 -33.94
CA THR A 84 1.56 54.88 -34.27
C THR A 84 2.70 54.73 -33.26
N MET A 85 3.34 55.84 -32.87
CA MET A 85 4.42 55.83 -31.89
C MET A 85 3.95 55.39 -30.51
N GLU A 86 2.80 55.89 -30.04
CA GLU A 86 2.22 55.48 -28.76
C GLU A 86 1.82 53.99 -28.76
N LEU A 87 1.25 53.50 -29.86
CA LEU A 87 0.88 52.09 -30.01
C LEU A 87 2.12 51.20 -29.92
N VAL A 88 3.19 51.53 -30.64
CA VAL A 88 4.46 50.80 -30.59
C VAL A 88 5.05 50.81 -29.17
N ARG A 89 5.07 51.97 -28.51
CA ARG A 89 5.56 52.09 -27.13
C ARG A 89 4.78 51.19 -26.17
N ASN A 90 3.44 51.25 -26.24
CA ASN A 90 2.58 50.44 -25.38
C ASN A 90 2.78 48.95 -25.63
N ASN A 91 2.87 48.52 -26.90
CA ASN A 91 3.13 47.14 -27.27
C ASN A 91 4.47 46.65 -26.70
N ASN A 92 5.53 47.46 -26.79
CA ASN A 92 6.84 47.12 -26.27
C ASN A 92 6.85 47.01 -24.74
N GLU A 93 6.17 47.92 -24.03
CA GLU A 93 6.06 47.86 -22.57
C GLU A 93 5.30 46.61 -22.11
N LEU A 94 4.21 46.29 -22.81
CA LEU A 94 3.35 45.16 -22.51
C LEU A 94 4.09 43.83 -22.76
N ASN A 95 4.81 43.72 -23.89
CA ASN A 95 5.68 42.57 -24.19
C ASN A 95 6.79 42.39 -23.14
N LYS A 96 7.39 43.49 -22.67
CA LYS A 96 8.39 43.44 -21.59
C LYS A 96 7.79 42.91 -20.29
N LYS A 97 6.59 43.37 -19.90
CA LYS A 97 5.87 42.87 -18.72
C LYS A 97 5.54 41.38 -18.85
N PHE A 98 4.98 40.95 -19.99
CA PHE A 98 4.67 39.55 -20.24
C PHE A 98 5.91 38.65 -20.16
N THR A 99 7.01 39.05 -20.81
CA THR A 99 8.27 38.29 -20.78
C THR A 99 8.81 38.14 -19.34
N GLY A 100 8.68 39.20 -18.53
CA GLY A 100 9.06 39.16 -17.12
C GLY A 100 8.22 38.17 -16.30
N GLU A 101 6.90 38.15 -16.49
CA GLU A 101 6.02 37.20 -15.81
C GLU A 101 6.25 35.76 -16.26
N ILE A 102 6.45 35.51 -17.57
CA ILE A 102 6.84 34.18 -18.10
C ILE A 102 8.12 33.68 -17.41
N THR A 103 9.12 34.55 -17.26
CA THR A 103 10.38 34.19 -16.59
C THR A 103 10.16 33.81 -15.12
N LYS A 104 9.28 34.50 -14.40
CA LYS A 104 8.92 34.18 -13.00
C LYS A 104 8.15 32.86 -12.88
N ILE A 105 7.28 32.55 -13.83
CA ILE A 105 6.57 31.27 -13.87
C ILE A 105 7.57 30.13 -14.09
N ASN A 106 8.44 30.26 -15.08
CA ASN A 106 9.45 29.24 -15.38
C ASN A 106 10.39 28.96 -14.19
N SER A 107 10.78 29.98 -13.43
CA SER A 107 11.62 29.78 -12.24
C SER A 107 10.89 29.06 -11.11
N ARG A 108 9.59 29.33 -10.92
CA ARG A 108 8.74 28.61 -9.96
C ARG A 108 8.56 27.15 -10.37
N ASP A 109 8.30 26.89 -11.65
CA ASP A 109 8.15 25.54 -12.18
C ASP A 109 9.44 24.72 -11.99
N ALA A 110 10.61 25.31 -12.21
CA ALA A 110 11.89 24.67 -11.91
C ALA A 110 12.03 24.31 -10.42
N GLY A 111 11.55 25.16 -9.52
CA GLY A 111 11.48 24.88 -8.08
C GLY A 111 10.60 23.67 -7.78
N TYR A 112 9.39 23.61 -8.34
CA TYR A 112 8.48 22.48 -8.16
C TYR A 112 9.05 21.17 -8.72
N VAL A 113 9.75 21.21 -9.85
CA VAL A 113 10.44 20.02 -10.40
C VAL A 113 11.51 19.50 -9.43
N SER A 114 12.30 20.39 -8.82
CA SER A 114 13.29 20.01 -7.81
C SER A 114 12.65 19.36 -6.58
N ASP A 115 11.53 19.90 -6.09
CA ASP A 115 10.82 19.34 -4.94
C ASP A 115 10.16 17.99 -5.27
N ALA A 116 9.59 17.84 -6.47
CA ALA A 116 9.06 16.55 -6.94
C ALA A 116 10.16 15.48 -7.03
N GLN A 117 11.36 15.84 -7.50
CA GLN A 117 12.51 14.93 -7.52
C GLN A 117 12.95 14.49 -6.12
N LYS A 118 12.93 15.39 -5.12
CA LYS A 118 13.22 15.03 -3.72
C LYS A 118 12.19 14.04 -3.18
N ILE A 119 10.90 14.29 -3.40
CA ILE A 119 9.82 13.40 -2.99
C ILE A 119 10.00 12.02 -3.63
N LEU A 120 10.26 11.97 -4.94
CA LEU A 120 10.51 10.73 -5.67
C LEU A 120 11.70 9.95 -5.08
N SER A 121 12.79 10.64 -4.73
CA SER A 121 13.95 10.00 -4.08
C SER A 121 13.60 9.39 -2.72
N ILE A 122 12.79 10.09 -1.91
CA ILE A 122 12.34 9.57 -0.61
C ILE A 122 11.47 8.34 -0.82
N VAL A 123 10.54 8.36 -1.78
CA VAL A 123 9.67 7.22 -2.12
C VAL A 123 10.49 6.02 -2.57
N ASN A 124 11.46 6.19 -3.47
CA ASN A 124 12.32 5.09 -3.93
C ASN A 124 13.13 4.47 -2.78
N ASN A 125 13.62 5.29 -1.85
CA ASN A 125 14.31 4.79 -0.66
C ASN A 125 13.37 3.97 0.24
N MET A 126 12.12 4.45 0.43
CA MET A 126 11.12 3.71 1.21
C MET A 126 10.76 2.37 0.57
N ILE A 127 10.57 2.32 -0.75
CA ILE A 127 10.31 1.08 -1.50
C ILE A 127 11.44 0.09 -1.28
N THR A 128 12.70 0.52 -1.51
CA THR A 128 13.88 -0.35 -1.32
C THR A 128 13.97 -0.92 0.09
N ARG A 129 13.66 -0.10 1.11
CA ARG A 129 13.65 -0.55 2.51
C ARG A 129 12.54 -1.56 2.79
N LEU A 130 11.37 -1.39 2.19
CA LEU A 130 10.26 -2.34 2.31
C LEU A 130 10.61 -3.67 1.64
N ASP A 131 11.19 -3.64 0.44
CA ASP A 131 11.61 -4.85 -0.27
C ASP A 131 12.61 -5.67 0.56
N ASN A 132 13.60 -4.99 1.17
CA ASN A 132 14.59 -5.65 2.04
C ASN A 132 13.94 -6.28 3.29
N ILE A 133 12.92 -5.62 3.87
CA ILE A 133 12.19 -6.16 5.03
C ILE A 133 11.37 -7.37 4.61
N GLU A 134 10.67 -7.29 3.48
CA GLU A 134 9.87 -8.38 2.93
C GLU A 134 10.74 -9.61 2.67
N GLU A 135 11.91 -9.43 2.04
CA GLU A 135 12.85 -10.51 1.77
C GLU A 135 13.38 -11.14 3.07
N ALA A 136 13.78 -10.32 4.06
CA ALA A 136 14.23 -10.82 5.35
C ALA A 136 13.13 -11.64 6.05
N CYS A 137 11.90 -11.14 6.09
CA CYS A 137 10.76 -11.86 6.65
C CYS A 137 10.49 -13.17 5.89
N HIS A 138 10.52 -13.16 4.56
CA HIS A 138 10.31 -14.37 3.76
C HIS A 138 11.34 -15.45 4.08
N ASN A 139 12.62 -15.06 4.22
CA ASN A 139 13.70 -15.96 4.58
C ASN A 139 13.52 -16.55 5.99
N ASP A 140 13.19 -15.72 6.98
CA ASP A 140 12.93 -16.18 8.35
C ASP A 140 11.75 -17.16 8.41
N PHE A 141 10.65 -16.87 7.72
CA PHE A 141 9.52 -17.79 7.63
C PHE A 141 9.87 -19.09 6.90
N GLY A 142 10.70 -19.04 5.85
CA GLY A 142 11.21 -20.21 5.17
C GLY A 142 12.06 -21.10 6.07
N ASN A 143 12.92 -20.50 6.89
CA ASN A 143 13.74 -21.20 7.88
C ASN A 143 12.86 -21.87 8.95
N ILE A 144 11.92 -21.11 9.54
CA ILE A 144 10.96 -21.64 10.52
C ILE A 144 10.16 -22.81 9.93
N SER A 145 9.67 -22.65 8.70
CA SER A 145 8.93 -23.71 8.00
C SER A 145 9.78 -24.98 7.88
N SER A 146 11.06 -24.84 7.52
CA SER A 146 12.00 -25.96 7.40
C SER A 146 12.24 -26.65 8.75
N GLU A 147 12.38 -25.90 9.85
CA GLU A 147 12.49 -26.47 11.20
C GLU A 147 11.23 -27.27 11.59
N PHE A 148 10.04 -26.75 11.29
CA PHE A 148 8.79 -27.50 11.54
C PHE A 148 8.73 -28.82 10.77
N ILE A 149 9.22 -28.84 9.52
CA ILE A 149 9.31 -30.08 8.72
C ILE A 149 10.29 -31.07 9.36
N LEU A 150 11.44 -30.61 9.86
CA LEU A 150 12.42 -31.45 10.56
C LEU A 150 11.83 -32.02 11.86
N ILE A 151 11.17 -31.18 12.66
CA ILE A 151 10.49 -31.60 13.90
C ILE A 151 9.44 -32.65 13.60
N LYS A 152 8.57 -32.42 12.60
CA LYS A 152 7.55 -33.38 12.17
C LYS A 152 8.18 -34.73 11.80
N THR A 153 9.23 -34.71 10.99
CA THR A 153 9.93 -35.92 10.55
C THR A 153 10.54 -36.67 11.75
N SER A 154 11.12 -35.94 12.70
CA SER A 154 11.72 -36.50 13.91
C SER A 154 10.69 -37.14 14.84
N ILE A 155 9.52 -36.50 14.99
CA ILE A 155 8.39 -37.05 15.77
C ILE A 155 7.87 -38.35 15.11
N GLU A 156 7.76 -38.38 13.78
CA GLU A 156 7.36 -39.59 13.05
C GLU A 156 8.38 -40.73 13.24
N ALA A 157 9.68 -40.43 13.18
CA ALA A 157 10.74 -41.41 13.43
C ALA A 157 10.67 -41.99 14.85
N LEU A 158 10.60 -41.13 15.87
CA LEU A 158 10.48 -41.55 17.27
C LEU A 158 9.22 -42.39 17.52
N ARG A 159 8.10 -42.02 16.90
CA ARG A 159 6.86 -42.79 16.98
C ARG A 159 7.05 -44.20 16.42
N ASN A 160 7.71 -44.31 15.27
CA ASN A 160 7.97 -45.61 14.63
C ASN A 160 8.88 -46.49 15.50
N GLU A 161 9.93 -45.92 16.11
CA GLU A 161 10.81 -46.62 17.05
C GLU A 161 10.05 -47.13 18.28
N MET A 162 9.19 -46.30 18.89
CA MET A 162 8.38 -46.72 20.03
C MET A 162 7.43 -47.88 19.69
N ILE A 163 6.84 -47.87 18.49
CA ILE A 163 5.98 -48.96 18.02
C ILE A 163 6.78 -50.26 17.91
N GLN A 164 8.02 -50.21 17.43
CA GLN A 164 8.90 -51.39 17.36
C GLN A 164 9.22 -51.94 18.75
N LEU A 165 9.66 -51.09 19.69
CA LEU A 165 9.99 -51.49 21.06
C LEU A 165 8.78 -52.12 21.79
N TYR A 166 7.58 -51.61 21.53
CA TYR A 166 6.36 -52.16 22.12
C TYR A 166 6.04 -53.57 21.58
N HIS A 167 6.29 -53.82 20.29
CA HIS A 167 6.19 -55.15 19.70
C HIS A 167 7.20 -56.14 20.29
N GLU A 168 8.46 -55.73 20.48
CA GLU A 168 9.51 -56.58 21.06
C GLU A 168 9.25 -56.88 22.54
N SER A 169 8.84 -55.87 23.32
CA SER A 169 8.55 -56.04 24.75
C SER A 169 7.32 -56.94 24.99
N SER A 170 6.29 -56.82 24.14
CA SER A 170 5.10 -57.68 24.18
C SER A 170 5.41 -59.14 23.81
N SER A 171 6.48 -59.39 23.06
CA SER A 171 6.97 -60.74 22.78
C SER A 171 7.77 -61.36 23.95
N SER A 172 8.20 -60.54 24.93
CA SER A 172 9.09 -60.96 26.04
C SER A 172 8.40 -61.08 27.41
N ARG A 173 7.13 -60.67 27.52
CA ARG A 173 6.29 -61.01 28.68
C ARG A 173 5.99 -62.51 28.64
N LEU A 174 6.28 -63.21 29.76
CA LEU A 174 5.86 -64.59 30.04
C LEU A 174 4.54 -64.86 29.33
N SER A 175 4.57 -65.68 28.29
CA SER A 175 3.36 -66.03 27.57
C SER A 175 2.35 -66.56 28.58
N ASP A 176 1.07 -66.21 28.42
CA ASP A 176 0.01 -66.77 29.26
C ASP A 176 0.08 -68.30 29.31
N SER A 177 0.63 -68.94 28.26
CA SER A 177 0.91 -70.38 28.24
C SER A 177 1.90 -70.85 29.31
N SER A 178 2.99 -70.11 29.57
CA SER A 178 4.00 -70.51 30.57
C SER A 178 3.49 -70.38 32.02
N LEU A 179 2.68 -69.35 32.30
CA LEU A 179 2.04 -69.18 33.60
C LEU A 179 0.94 -70.22 33.81
N GLU A 180 0.20 -70.56 32.76
CA GLU A 180 -0.85 -71.58 32.83
C GLU A 180 -0.27 -72.99 33.01
N GLU A 181 0.83 -73.30 32.32
CA GLU A 181 1.55 -74.56 32.49
C GLU A 181 2.11 -74.71 33.91
N ASN A 182 2.70 -73.64 34.45
CA ASN A 182 3.16 -73.61 35.85
C ASN A 182 2.00 -73.78 36.85
N ARG A 183 0.86 -73.09 36.66
CA ARG A 183 -0.33 -73.28 37.50
C ARG A 183 -0.82 -74.73 37.50
N ASN A 184 -0.85 -75.36 36.33
CA ASN A 184 -1.25 -76.76 36.19
C ASN A 184 -0.27 -77.72 36.88
N HIS A 185 1.04 -77.45 36.79
CA HIS A 185 2.05 -78.22 37.50
C HIS A 185 1.88 -78.12 39.02
N PHE A 186 1.77 -76.89 39.55
CA PHE A 186 1.56 -76.67 40.97
C PHE A 186 0.26 -77.33 41.47
N LYS A 187 -0.82 -77.26 40.69
CA LYS A 187 -2.10 -77.87 41.02
C LYS A 187 -1.99 -79.38 41.19
N ARG A 188 -1.24 -80.06 40.31
CA ARG A 188 -1.01 -81.50 40.39
C ARG A 188 -0.31 -81.90 41.70
N VAL A 189 0.73 -81.15 42.09
CA VAL A 189 1.47 -81.40 43.34
C VAL A 189 0.59 -81.13 44.56
N PHE A 190 -0.25 -80.09 44.51
CA PHE A 190 -1.23 -79.82 45.55
C PHE A 190 -2.25 -80.94 45.71
N ASP A 191 -2.88 -81.36 44.60
CA ASP A 191 -3.91 -82.40 44.61
C ASP A 191 -3.34 -83.75 45.09
N SER A 192 -2.08 -84.06 44.75
CA SER A 192 -1.40 -85.29 45.19
C SER A 192 -1.05 -85.31 46.69
N ASN A 193 -0.97 -84.15 47.33
CA ASN A 193 -0.68 -84.02 48.77
C ASN A 193 -1.95 -83.82 49.61
N LYS A 194 -3.13 -83.83 48.98
CA LYS A 194 -4.41 -83.65 49.66
C LYS A 194 -4.99 -85.02 50.00
N GLU A 195 -5.32 -85.24 51.27
CA GLU A 195 -5.96 -86.49 51.72
C GLU A 195 -7.46 -86.52 51.34
N GLU A 196 -7.99 -87.71 50.99
CA GLU A 196 -9.39 -87.88 50.64
C GLU A 196 -10.30 -87.52 51.83
N GLY A 197 -11.20 -86.56 51.63
CA GLY A 197 -12.12 -86.05 52.67
C GLY A 197 -11.71 -84.72 53.31
N GLU A 198 -10.50 -84.21 53.06
CA GLU A 198 -10.10 -82.89 53.57
C GLU A 198 -10.82 -81.74 52.85
N ASN A 199 -11.34 -80.79 53.65
CA ASN A 199 -11.86 -79.53 53.12
C ASN A 199 -10.74 -78.77 52.40
N LEU A 200 -11.01 -78.29 51.18
CA LEU A 200 -10.07 -77.46 50.40
C LEU A 200 -9.57 -76.24 51.18
N ASP A 201 -10.43 -75.68 52.04
CA ASP A 201 -10.08 -74.56 52.87
C ASP A 201 -8.99 -74.92 53.90
N TYR A 202 -9.01 -76.14 54.43
CA TYR A 202 -7.94 -76.65 55.29
C TYR A 202 -6.65 -76.88 54.48
N ALA A 203 -6.76 -77.49 53.29
CA ALA A 203 -5.61 -77.76 52.43
C ALA A 203 -4.87 -76.47 52.00
N PHE A 204 -5.59 -75.42 51.60
CA PHE A 204 -4.97 -74.13 51.25
C PHE A 204 -4.29 -73.46 52.46
N GLU A 205 -4.88 -73.56 53.65
CA GLU A 205 -4.26 -73.06 54.89
C GLU A 205 -2.99 -73.83 55.24
N THR A 206 -2.96 -75.14 55.01
CA THR A 206 -1.79 -75.99 55.20
C THR A 206 -0.66 -75.61 54.25
N VAL A 207 -0.95 -75.42 52.95
CA VAL A 207 0.05 -74.94 51.97
C VAL A 207 0.59 -73.58 52.38
N ARG A 208 -0.29 -72.64 52.75
CA ARG A 208 0.10 -71.31 53.22
C ARG A 208 1.07 -71.37 54.39
N ARG A 209 0.79 -72.21 55.40
CA ARG A 209 1.66 -72.38 56.57
C ARG A 209 3.00 -73.02 56.21
N LYS A 210 3.01 -74.04 55.34
CA LYS A 210 4.26 -74.68 54.89
C LYS A 210 5.12 -73.73 54.07
N ILE A 211 4.53 -72.93 53.18
CA ILE A 211 5.27 -71.88 52.47
C ILE A 211 5.87 -70.89 53.46
N HIS A 212 5.10 -70.45 54.46
CA HIS A 212 5.62 -69.54 55.49
C HIS A 212 6.79 -70.15 56.27
N GLN A 213 6.72 -71.43 56.62
CA GLN A 213 7.80 -72.13 57.32
C GLN A 213 9.06 -72.27 56.45
N LEU A 214 8.92 -72.60 55.17
CA LEU A 214 10.04 -72.83 54.25
C LEU A 214 10.72 -71.53 53.79
N THR A 215 9.93 -70.48 53.56
CA THR A 215 10.40 -69.25 52.90
C THR A 215 10.45 -68.05 53.84
N GLY A 216 9.83 -68.13 55.02
CA GLY A 216 9.60 -66.99 55.92
C GLY A 216 8.53 -66.01 55.41
N GLU A 217 8.01 -66.19 54.20
CA GLU A 217 7.09 -65.23 53.60
C GLU A 217 5.66 -65.38 54.13
N LYS A 218 5.04 -64.26 54.51
CA LYS A 218 3.63 -64.23 54.93
C LYS A 218 2.76 -63.98 53.71
N ILE A 219 2.13 -65.03 53.22
CA ILE A 219 1.12 -64.95 52.15
C ILE A 219 -0.29 -65.17 52.71
N GLY A 220 -1.27 -64.53 52.09
CA GLY A 220 -2.68 -64.70 52.42
C GLY A 220 -3.22 -66.03 51.91
N LYS A 221 -4.15 -66.63 52.65
CA LYS A 221 -4.82 -67.87 52.24
C LYS A 221 -5.58 -67.70 50.93
N GLU A 222 -6.32 -66.60 50.82
CA GLU A 222 -7.06 -66.27 49.60
C GLU A 222 -6.10 -66.03 48.42
N THR A 223 -4.88 -65.55 48.67
CA THR A 223 -3.85 -65.39 47.64
C THR A 223 -3.42 -66.72 47.03
N VAL A 224 -3.20 -67.74 47.88
CA VAL A 224 -2.87 -69.10 47.42
C VAL A 224 -4.03 -69.67 46.61
N LYS A 225 -5.25 -69.55 47.11
CA LYS A 225 -6.47 -70.01 46.43
C LYS A 225 -6.65 -69.34 45.07
N ASN A 226 -6.53 -68.02 45.02
CA ASN A 226 -6.66 -67.25 43.78
C ASN A 226 -5.61 -67.66 42.74
N PHE A 227 -4.38 -67.96 43.18
CA PHE A 227 -3.33 -68.44 42.29
C PHE A 227 -3.71 -69.77 41.61
N TYR A 228 -4.20 -70.75 42.38
CA TYR A 228 -4.61 -72.06 41.84
C TYR A 228 -5.82 -71.98 40.90
N TYR A 229 -6.76 -71.07 41.16
CA TYR A 229 -7.95 -70.89 40.34
C TYR A 229 -7.77 -69.86 39.21
N GLY A 230 -6.53 -69.40 38.95
CA GLY A 230 -6.23 -68.43 37.90
C GLY A 230 -6.95 -67.08 38.11
N ARG A 231 -7.38 -66.78 39.34
CA ARG A 231 -8.17 -65.60 39.65
C ARG A 231 -7.23 -64.42 39.96
N GLY A 232 -6.81 -63.72 38.91
CA GLY A 232 -5.97 -62.52 38.96
C GLY A 232 -4.52 -62.76 38.55
N ASP A 233 -3.74 -61.68 38.44
CA ASP A 233 -2.32 -61.72 38.07
C ASP A 233 -1.44 -61.83 39.33
N PRO A 234 -0.90 -63.02 39.64
CA PRO A 234 -0.12 -63.19 40.86
C PRO A 234 1.21 -62.48 40.75
N LYS A 235 1.54 -61.65 41.74
CA LYS A 235 2.85 -60.99 41.80
C LYS A 235 3.96 -62.05 41.75
N PHE A 236 5.02 -61.76 41.00
CA PHE A 236 6.20 -62.63 40.83
C PHE A 236 6.69 -63.29 42.13
N ARG A 237 6.74 -62.51 43.22
CA ARG A 237 7.16 -62.98 44.54
C ARG A 237 6.28 -64.12 45.10
N ILE A 238 4.96 -64.06 44.87
CA ILE A 238 4.02 -65.10 45.29
C ILE A 238 4.28 -66.40 44.52
N VAL A 239 4.51 -66.29 43.21
CA VAL A 239 4.80 -67.43 42.33
C VAL A 239 6.07 -68.15 42.79
N MET A 240 7.14 -67.39 43.06
CA MET A 240 8.41 -67.94 43.55
C MET A 240 8.26 -68.67 44.89
N SER A 241 7.44 -68.15 45.81
CA SER A 241 7.24 -68.77 47.11
C SER A 241 6.43 -70.07 47.05
N ILE A 242 5.47 -70.18 46.12
CA ILE A 242 4.75 -71.43 45.85
C ILE A 242 5.67 -72.45 45.15
N MET A 243 6.48 -71.99 44.19
CA MET A 243 7.45 -72.83 43.48
C MET A 243 8.43 -73.51 44.44
N ARG A 244 9.02 -72.75 45.37
CA ARG A 244 9.91 -73.32 46.40
C ARG A 244 9.24 -74.38 47.28
N TRP A 245 7.94 -74.22 47.56
CA TRP A 245 7.19 -75.23 48.30
C TRP A 245 6.97 -76.49 47.46
N VAL A 246 6.65 -76.35 46.17
CA VAL A 246 6.53 -77.50 45.26
C VAL A 246 7.86 -78.24 45.11
N ASP A 247 8.96 -77.52 44.89
CA ASP A 247 10.29 -78.12 44.82
C ASP A 247 10.61 -78.93 46.08
N SER A 248 10.23 -78.42 47.26
CA SER A 248 10.41 -79.13 48.54
C SER A 248 9.54 -80.38 48.69
N LYS A 249 8.42 -80.46 47.96
CA LYS A 249 7.51 -81.62 47.98
C LYS A 249 7.99 -82.69 47.02
N GLU A 250 8.48 -82.29 45.85
CA GLU A 250 9.05 -83.22 44.88
C GLU A 250 10.38 -83.80 45.36
N PHE A 251 11.24 -83.00 46.00
CA PHE A 251 12.53 -83.48 46.53
C PHE A 251 12.37 -84.53 47.64
N ASN A 252 11.30 -84.44 48.44
CA ASN A 252 11.01 -85.43 49.49
C ASN A 252 10.36 -86.72 48.96
N GLY A 253 9.81 -86.73 47.73
CA GLY A 253 9.23 -87.93 47.12
C GLY A 253 10.27 -88.90 46.53
N SER A 254 11.56 -88.51 46.47
CA SER A 254 12.63 -89.32 45.87
C SER A 254 13.37 -90.24 46.86
N LEU A 255 13.10 -90.15 48.17
CA LEU A 255 13.83 -90.91 49.20
C LEU A 255 13.11 -92.17 49.69
N ASP A 256 11.88 -92.45 49.25
CA ASP A 256 11.08 -93.61 49.68
C ASP A 256 11.05 -94.78 48.68
N ASN A 257 12.02 -94.84 47.76
CA ASN A 257 12.18 -95.97 46.83
C ASN A 257 13.47 -96.75 47.12
N ASN A 258 13.54 -97.38 48.29
CA ASN A 258 14.29 -98.62 48.52
C ASN A 258 13.81 -99.21 49.86
N ALA A 259 12.81 -100.08 49.76
CA ALA A 259 12.33 -100.94 50.83
C ALA A 259 13.17 -102.23 50.87
N GLU A 260 13.52 -102.68 52.08
CA GLU A 260 13.48 -104.06 52.63
C GLU A 260 14.49 -104.22 53.77
#